data_AF-A0A090VQ97-F1
#
_entry.id   AF-A0A090VQ97-F1
#
_cell.length_a   1.000
_cell.length_b   1.000
_cell.length_c   1.000
_cell.angle_alpha   90.00
_cell.angle_beta   90.00
_cell.angle_gamma   90.00
#
_symmetry.space_group_name_H-M   'P 1'
#
loop_
_entity.id
_entity.type
_entity.pdbx_description
1 polymer ?
#
loop_
_entity_poly.entity_id
_entity_poly.type
_entity_poly.pdbx_seq_one_letter_code
_entity_poly.pdbx_strand_id
1 'polypeptide(L)' 'MLDLRQHGVKVSTIMPGSVSTYFNNNEPSENDAWKIQIEDIGKLVVDLLEMHPRTLPSKIEVRPTTPPSK' A
#
# COMPACT_ATOMS: atom_id res chain seq x y z
N MET A 1 6.82 -17.33 -3.97
CA MET A 1 5.45 -17.01 -4.41
C MET A 1 5.01 -18.14 -5.33
N LEU A 2 3.88 -18.78 -5.04
CA LEU A 2 3.30 -19.77 -5.97
C LEU A 2 2.93 -19.05 -7.27
N ASP A 3 3.36 -19.59 -8.40
CA ASP A 3 3.05 -18.99 -9.70
C ASP A 3 1.67 -19.47 -10.18
N LEU A 4 0.68 -18.59 -10.09
CA LEU A 4 -0.71 -18.86 -10.48
C LEU A 4 -1.10 -18.12 -11.76
N ARG A 5 -0.14 -17.58 -12.51
CA ARG A 5 -0.40 -16.77 -13.72
C ARG A 5 -1.14 -17.56 -14.79
N GLN A 6 -0.90 -18.87 -14.89
CA GLN A 6 -1.60 -19.75 -15.83
C GLN A 6 -3.10 -19.86 -15.56
N HIS A 7 -3.54 -19.55 -14.33
CA HIS A 7 -4.95 -19.55 -13.93
C HIS A 7 -5.58 -18.15 -13.98
N GLY A 8 -4.87 -17.15 -14.51
CA GLY A 8 -5.35 -15.76 -14.54
C GLY A 8 -5.38 -15.07 -13.17
N VAL A 9 -4.74 -15.64 -12.15
CA VAL A 9 -4.72 -15.08 -10.80
C VAL A 9 -3.64 -14.00 -10.69
N LYS A 10 -4.06 -12.78 -10.33
CA LYS A 10 -3.17 -11.66 -10.00
C LYS A 10 -2.77 -11.72 -8.53
N VAL A 11 -1.48 -11.70 -8.23
CA VAL A 11 -0.96 -11.62 -6.86
C VAL A 11 0.03 -10.46 -6.74
N SER A 12 -0.24 -9.56 -5.79
CA SER A 12 0.64 -8.43 -5.45
C SER A 12 0.87 -8.41 -3.95
N THR A 13 2.06 -8.01 -3.54
CA THR A 13 2.40 -7.75 -2.13
C THR A 13 2.63 -6.26 -1.94
N ILE A 14 1.82 -5.64 -1.08
CA ILE A 14 1.97 -4.23 -0.68
C ILE A 14 2.69 -4.22 0.67
N MET A 15 3.78 -3.46 0.75
CA MET A 15 4.64 -3.35 1.93
C MET A 15 4.67 -1.87 2.36
N PRO A 16 3.64 -1.39 3.06
CA PRO A 16 3.60 -0.01 3.50
C PRO A 16 4.53 0.21 4.70
N GLY A 17 5.13 1.39 4.76
CA GLY A 17 5.73 1.93 5.98
C GLY A 17 4.65 2.35 6.99
N SER A 18 4.95 3.36 7.80
CA SER A 18 3.98 3.87 8.79
C SER A 18 2.71 4.40 8.10
N VAL A 19 1.58 3.76 8.42
CA VAL A 19 0.23 4.20 8.00
C VAL A 19 -0.53 4.69 9.23
N SER A 20 -1.18 5.84 9.12
CA SER A 20 -2.06 6.38 10.16
C SER A 20 -3.33 5.54 10.28
N THR A 21 -3.33 4.58 11.20
CA THR A 21 -4.45 3.64 11.43
C THR A 21 -4.67 3.38 12.91
N TYR A 22 -5.70 2.61 13.24
CA TYR A 22 -5.94 2.09 14.59
C TYR A 22 -5.18 0.79 14.92
N PHE A 23 -4.26 0.37 14.05
CA PHE A 23 -3.47 -0.85 14.27
C PHE A 23 -2.59 -0.70 15.53
N ASN A 24 -2.45 -1.80 16.29
CA ASN A 24 -1.59 -1.87 17.47
C ASN A 24 -1.91 -0.79 18.53
N ASN A 25 -3.20 -0.56 18.80
CA ASN A 25 -3.71 0.43 19.77
C ASN A 25 -3.28 1.88 19.48
N ASN A 26 -2.98 2.21 18.22
CA ASN A 26 -2.75 3.59 17.80
C ASN A 26 -4.08 4.34 17.68
N GLU A 27 -4.07 5.65 17.93
CA GLU A 27 -5.20 6.55 17.66
C GLU A 27 -4.72 7.63 16.68
N PRO A 28 -5.16 7.59 15.40
CA PRO A 28 -4.80 8.59 14.41
C PRO A 28 -5.11 10.02 14.88
N SER A 29 -4.16 10.93 14.66
CA SER A 29 -4.31 12.35 15.01
C SER A 29 -3.59 13.23 13.99
N GLU A 30 -3.74 14.56 14.09
CA GLU A 30 -3.06 15.51 13.19
C GLU A 30 -1.53 15.36 13.20
N ASN A 31 -0.95 14.90 14.32
CA ASN A 31 0.50 14.64 14.42
C ASN A 31 0.98 13.52 13.48
N ASP A 32 0.05 12.70 12.97
CA ASP A 32 0.31 11.60 12.04
C ASP A 32 0.11 12.00 10.57
N ALA A 33 -0.16 13.27 10.27
CA ALA A 33 -0.38 13.75 8.90
C ALA A 33 0.81 13.50 7.96
N TRP A 34 2.02 13.33 8.50
CA TRP A 34 3.22 12.99 7.72
C TRP A 34 3.31 11.50 7.35
N LYS A 35 2.55 10.62 8.02
CA LYS A 35 2.48 9.18 7.69
C LYS A 35 1.67 8.97 6.41
N ILE A 36 1.72 7.76 5.87
CA ILE A 36 0.80 7.36 4.80
C ILE A 36 -0.63 7.36 5.37
N GLN A 37 -1.61 7.85 4.61
CA GLN A 37 -3.01 7.81 5.01
C GLN A 37 -3.71 6.55 4.46
N ILE A 38 -4.84 6.17 5.05
CA ILE A 38 -5.57 4.96 4.64
C ILE A 38 -6.07 5.06 3.19
N GLU A 39 -6.41 6.26 2.76
CA GLU A 39 -6.89 6.57 1.43
C GLU A 39 -5.81 6.34 0.37
N ASP A 40 -4.54 6.59 0.70
CA ASP A 40 -3.41 6.36 -0.20
C ASP A 40 -3.25 4.86 -0.51
N ILE A 41 -3.37 4.02 0.52
CA ILE A 41 -3.31 2.55 0.37
C ILE A 41 -4.57 2.04 -0.34
N GLY A 42 -5.74 2.58 -0.01
CA GLY A 42 -7.00 2.26 -0.70
C GLY A 42 -6.93 2.56 -2.18
N LYS A 43 -6.44 3.74 -2.56
CA LYS A 43 -6.25 4.15 -3.95
C LYS A 43 -5.27 3.23 -4.68
N LEU A 44 -4.14 2.88 -4.04
CA LEU A 44 -3.17 1.94 -4.59
C LEU A 44 -3.80 0.57 -4.90
N VAL A 45 -4.63 0.05 -4.00
CA VAL A 45 -5.34 -1.23 -4.24
C VAL A 45 -6.26 -1.13 -5.46
N VAL A 46 -7.04 -0.06 -5.57
CA VAL A 46 -7.92 0.18 -6.74
C VAL A 46 -7.10 0.26 -8.02
N ASP A 47 -5.99 1.00 -8.01
CA ASP A 47 -5.11 1.13 -9.18
C ASP A 47 -4.59 -0.22 -9.66
N LEU A 48 -4.18 -1.11 -8.75
CA LEU A 48 -3.73 -2.46 -9.10
C LEU A 48 -4.83 -3.31 -9.73
N LEU A 49 -6.09 -3.09 -9.36
CA LEU A 49 -7.22 -3.78 -9.97
C LEU A 49 -7.48 -3.26 -11.39
N GLU A 50 -7.41 -1.94 -11.58
CA GLU A 50 -7.68 -1.25 -12.85
C GLU A 50 -6.53 -1.29 -13.86
N MET A 51 -5.31 -1.67 -13.43
CA MET A 51 -4.18 -1.86 -14.34
C MET A 51 -4.51 -2.83 -15.48
N HIS A 52 -3.97 -2.53 -16.67
CA HIS A 52 -4.14 -3.39 -17.83
C HIS A 52 -3.70 -4.84 -17.49
N PRO A 53 -4.49 -5.87 -17.82
CA PRO A 53 -4.23 -7.28 -17.44
C PRO A 53 -2.89 -7.88 -17.93
N ARG A 54 -2.12 -7.15 -18.75
CA ARG A 54 -0.79 -7.57 -19.24
C ARG A 54 0.34 -7.18 -18.28
N THR A 55 0.04 -6.38 -17.26
CA THR A 55 0.99 -5.81 -16.33
C THR A 55 0.47 -5.96 -14.91
N LEU A 56 1.32 -6.46 -14.03
CA LEU A 56 0.99 -6.62 -12.61
C LEU A 56 2.25 -6.32 -11.77
N PRO A 57 2.25 -5.23 -10.99
CA PRO A 57 3.29 -4.98 -10.00
C PRO A 57 3.21 -6.04 -8.90
N SER A 58 4.25 -6.88 -8.77
CA SER A 58 4.24 -8.02 -7.86
C SER A 58 4.64 -7.67 -6.43
N LYS A 59 5.52 -6.69 -6.25
CA LYS A 59 6.01 -6.23 -4.94
C LYS A 59 6.12 -4.71 -4.95
N ILE A 60 5.40 -4.07 -4.03
CA ILE A 60 5.25 -2.61 -3.98
C ILE A 60 5.63 -2.17 -2.58
N GLU A 61 6.76 -1.50 -2.45
CA GLU A 61 7.19 -0.87 -1.20
C GLU A 61 6.72 0.58 -1.20
N VAL A 62 6.07 1.01 -0.12
CA VAL A 62 5.50 2.36 0.00
C VAL A 62 6.04 3.02 1.25
N ARG A 63 6.51 4.27 1.14
CA ARG A 63 7.03 5.06 2.25
C ARG A 63 6.44 6.47 2.24
N PRO A 64 6.32 7.14 3.40
CA PRO A 64 6.10 8.58 3.44
C PRO A 64 7.13 9.33 2.60
N THR A 65 6.69 10.26 1.75
CA THR A 65 7.59 11.01 0.86
C THR A 65 8.47 12.00 1.63
N THR A 66 7.97 12.56 2.73
CA THR A 66 8.67 13.57 3.52
C THR A 66 8.46 13.31 5.02
N PRO A 67 9.23 12.40 5.62
CA PRO A 67 9.21 12.22 7.07
C PRO A 67 9.74 13.48 7.77
N PRO A 68 9.28 13.80 8.99
CA PRO A 68 9.78 14.92 9.75
C PRO A 68 11.29 14.76 10.01
N SER A 69 12.05 15.84 9.84
CA SER A 69 13.45 15.89 10.25
C SER A 69 13.54 15.79 11.78
N LYS A 70 14.58 15.10 12.27
CA LYS A 70 14.94 15.10 13.68
C LYS A 70 15.41 16.47 14.14
#